data_AF-A0A1E1LTJ3-F1
#
_entry.id   AF-A0A1E1LTJ3-F1
#
_cell.length_a   1.000
_cell.length_b   1.000
_cell.length_c   1.000
_cell.angle_alpha   90.00
_cell.angle_beta   90.00
_cell.angle_gamma   90.00
#
_symmetry.space_group_name_H-M   'P 1'
#
loop_
_entity.id
_entity.type
_entity.pdbx_description
1 polymer ?
#
loop_
_entity_poly.entity_id
_entity_poly.type
_entity_poly.pdbx_seq_one_letter_code
_entity_poly.pdbx_strand_id
1 'polypeptide(L)'
;MQQAMSTKAFDDCSYGTVIRLEDIMSHHPMSNIEHIVQDLHDILKSYYQVTWKRAVDIVCIQAAQHHLISGPGTPLKLFSPAFVSVMTSEQLQEIAGEDPSQIRKRKLLQKEIEDLEKGKKILI
;
A
#
# COMPACT_ATOMS: atom_id res chain seq x y z
N MET A 1 -13.01 41.60 14.83
CA MET A 1 -12.93 43.03 14.45
C MET A 1 -14.29 43.73 14.54
N GLN A 2 -15.32 43.35 13.75
CA GLN A 2 -16.63 44.04 13.75
C GLN A 2 -17.32 44.14 15.14
N GLN A 3 -17.34 43.06 15.94
CA GLN A 3 -17.94 43.08 17.27
C GLN A 3 -17.20 44.01 18.25
N ALA A 4 -15.87 43.98 18.26
CA ALA A 4 -15.07 44.82 19.17
C ALA A 4 -15.12 46.32 18.80
N MET A 5 -15.29 46.62 17.51
CA MET A 5 -15.42 48.00 17.01
C MET A 5 -16.81 48.58 17.30
N SER A 6 -17.86 47.76 17.28
CA SER A 6 -19.23 48.17 17.63
C SER A 6 -19.36 48.63 19.09
N THR A 7 -18.63 48.00 20.01
CA THR A 7 -18.67 48.36 21.44
C THR A 7 -18.05 49.73 21.76
N LYS A 8 -17.14 50.21 20.91
CA LYS A 8 -16.44 51.49 21.08
C LYS A 8 -16.97 52.60 20.17
N ALA A 9 -18.00 52.29 19.40
CA ALA A 9 -18.63 53.23 18.50
C ALA A 9 -19.60 54.14 19.24
N PHE A 10 -19.64 55.41 18.86
CA PHE A 10 -20.58 56.40 19.40
C PHE A 10 -21.21 57.21 18.26
N ASP A 11 -22.39 57.76 18.47
CA ASP A 11 -23.08 58.56 17.46
C ASP A 11 -22.60 60.01 17.55
N ASP A 12 -21.94 60.48 16.49
CA ASP A 12 -21.66 61.90 16.31
C ASP A 12 -22.79 62.47 15.46
N CYS A 13 -23.66 63.24 16.08
CA CYS A 13 -24.94 63.74 15.54
C CYS A 13 -24.87 64.36 14.14
N SER A 14 -23.68 64.66 13.62
CA SER A 14 -23.40 65.22 12.29
C SER A 14 -23.03 64.18 11.23
N TYR A 15 -22.42 63.06 11.61
CA TYR A 15 -21.82 62.06 10.70
C TYR A 15 -22.28 60.61 10.99
N GLY A 16 -23.17 60.42 11.97
CA GLY A 16 -23.66 59.11 12.38
C GLY A 16 -22.70 58.39 13.33
N THR A 17 -22.74 57.06 13.30
CA THR A 17 -21.90 56.22 14.17
C THR A 17 -20.42 56.30 13.78
N VAL A 18 -19.61 56.89 14.64
CA VAL A 18 -18.16 57.08 14.48
C VAL A 18 -17.36 56.34 15.54
N ILE A 19 -16.08 56.10 15.26
CA ILE A 19 -15.13 55.45 16.18
C ILE A 19 -13.86 56.30 16.22
N ARG A 20 -13.28 56.46 17.41
CA ARG A 20 -12.01 57.18 17.53
C ARG A 20 -10.87 56.40 16.90
N LEU A 21 -9.98 57.10 16.20
CA LEU A 21 -8.82 56.45 15.57
C LEU A 21 -7.92 55.73 16.59
N GLU A 22 -7.78 56.28 17.80
CA GLU A 22 -7.06 55.64 18.91
C GLU A 22 -7.61 54.25 19.28
N ASP A 23 -8.93 54.09 19.22
CA ASP A 23 -9.60 52.83 19.52
C ASP A 23 -9.40 51.78 18.44
N ILE A 24 -9.29 52.22 17.18
CA ILE A 24 -8.92 51.36 16.05
C ILE A 24 -7.47 50.90 16.19
N MET A 25 -6.56 51.82 16.51
CA MET A 25 -5.12 51.54 16.66
C MET A 25 -4.81 50.65 17.88
N SER A 26 -5.63 50.72 18.94
CA SER A 26 -5.53 49.83 20.10
C SER A 26 -5.83 48.36 19.77
N HIS A 27 -6.59 48.12 18.69
CA HIS A 27 -6.85 46.80 18.18
C HIS A 27 -5.70 46.42 17.24
N HIS A 28 -4.67 45.77 17.77
CA HIS A 28 -3.66 45.14 16.94
C HIS A 28 -4.18 43.77 16.46
N PRO A 29 -4.65 43.63 15.21
CA PRO A 29 -4.70 42.30 14.61
C PRO A 29 -3.26 41.81 14.58
N MET A 30 -2.97 40.75 15.35
CA MET A 30 -1.79 39.88 15.35
C MET A 30 -0.47 40.48 14.79
N SER A 31 0.61 40.40 15.58
CA SER A 31 1.92 40.92 15.15
C SER A 31 2.36 40.33 13.81
N ASN A 32 3.08 41.10 12.99
CA ASN A 32 3.64 40.62 11.72
C ASN A 32 4.47 39.33 11.91
N ILE A 33 5.15 39.20 13.06
CA ILE A 33 5.92 38.00 13.39
C ILE A 33 5.00 36.80 13.60
N GLU A 34 3.89 36.99 14.32
CA GLU A 34 2.90 35.94 14.57
C GLU A 34 2.22 35.47 13.27
N HIS A 35 1.90 36.42 12.37
CA HIS A 35 1.43 36.10 11.03
C HIS A 35 2.42 35.23 10.25
N ILE A 36 3.71 35.59 10.24
CA ILE A 36 4.75 34.82 9.54
C ILE A 36 4.90 33.41 10.14
N VAL A 37 4.83 33.29 11.46
CA VAL A 37 4.89 31.97 12.14
C VAL A 37 3.72 31.09 11.71
N GLN A 38 2.51 31.67 11.65
CA GLN A 38 1.31 30.94 11.23
C GLN A 38 1.39 30.51 9.76
N ASP A 39 1.83 31.41 8.87
CA ASP A 39 2.01 31.10 7.45
C ASP A 39 3.02 29.96 7.25
N LEU A 40 4.16 30.01 7.95
CA LEU A 40 5.16 28.95 7.89
C LEU A 40 4.61 27.61 8.40
N HIS A 41 3.85 27.63 9.50
CA HIS A 41 3.19 26.45 10.03
C HIS A 41 2.23 25.84 9.00
N ASP A 42 1.41 26.66 8.34
CA ASP A 42 0.44 26.18 7.37
C ASP A 42 1.10 25.63 6.10
N ILE A 43 2.21 26.22 5.65
CA ILE A 43 3.06 25.68 4.58
C ILE A 43 3.63 24.31 4.98
N LEU A 44 4.23 24.19 6.17
CA LEU A 44 4.82 22.93 6.63
C LEU A 44 3.76 21.84 6.81
N LYS A 45 2.59 22.20 7.34
CA LYS A 45 1.47 21.28 7.55
C LYS A 45 0.92 20.76 6.22
N SER A 46 0.71 21.65 5.25
CA SER A 46 0.22 21.27 3.93
C SER A 46 1.25 20.38 3.19
N TYR A 47 2.54 20.69 3.29
CA TYR A 47 3.60 19.85 2.74
C TYR A 47 3.62 18.46 3.37
N TYR A 48 3.56 18.38 4.71
CA TYR A 48 3.52 17.12 5.44
C TYR A 48 2.35 16.21 5.01
N GLN A 49 1.16 16.79 4.80
CA GLN A 49 -0.02 16.02 4.36
C GLN A 49 0.18 15.36 3.00
N VAL A 50 0.88 16.02 2.07
CA VAL A 50 1.15 15.46 0.74
C VAL A 50 2.28 14.44 0.81
N THR A 51 3.37 14.75 1.52
CA THR A 51 4.52 13.85 1.62
C THR A 51 4.18 12.57 2.37
N TRP A 52 3.34 12.61 3.39
CA TRP A 52 2.93 11.42 4.12
C TRP A 52 2.17 10.43 3.24
N LYS A 53 1.20 10.91 2.44
CA LYS A 53 0.49 10.08 1.46
C LYS A 53 1.47 9.45 0.47
N ARG A 54 2.40 10.27 -0.05
CA ARG A 54 3.44 9.80 -0.97
C ARG A 54 4.38 8.78 -0.34
N ALA A 55 4.73 8.92 0.94
CA ALA A 55 5.57 7.96 1.65
C ALA A 55 4.88 6.59 1.75
N VAL A 56 3.59 6.57 2.11
CA VAL A 56 2.80 5.34 2.13
C VAL A 56 2.73 4.72 0.74
N ASP A 57 2.44 5.52 -0.30
CA ASP A 57 2.41 5.03 -1.68
C ASP A 57 3.74 4.44 -2.12
N ILE A 58 4.86 5.08 -1.77
CA ILE A 58 6.21 4.60 -2.10
C ILE A 58 6.47 3.25 -1.42
N VAL A 59 6.11 3.09 -0.14
CA VAL A 59 6.27 1.79 0.54
C VAL A 59 5.41 0.72 -0.12
N CYS A 60 4.14 1.00 -0.42
CA CYS A 60 3.26 0.03 -1.06
C CYS A 60 3.71 -0.33 -2.48
N ILE A 61 4.09 0.65 -3.29
CA ILE A 61 4.41 0.44 -4.71
C ILE A 61 5.86 -0.04 -4.90
N GLN A 62 6.82 0.57 -4.22
CA GLN A 62 8.22 0.18 -4.38
C GLN A 62 8.57 -1.02 -3.51
N ALA A 63 8.28 -0.98 -2.20
CA ALA A 63 8.67 -2.08 -1.33
C ALA A 63 7.80 -3.32 -1.59
N ALA A 64 6.48 -3.21 -1.49
CA ALA A 64 5.63 -4.38 -1.64
C ALA A 64 5.47 -4.79 -3.11
N GLN A 65 4.92 -3.93 -3.97
CA GLN A 65 4.60 -4.33 -5.34
C GLN A 65 5.85 -4.66 -6.16
N HIS A 66 6.90 -3.83 -6.14
CA HIS A 66 8.08 -4.13 -6.93
C HIS A 66 8.90 -5.27 -6.32
N HIS A 67 9.33 -5.21 -5.06
CA HIS A 67 10.23 -6.24 -4.54
C HIS A 67 9.54 -7.56 -4.19
N LEU A 68 8.26 -7.57 -3.80
CA LEU A 68 7.57 -8.80 -3.40
C LEU A 68 6.69 -9.42 -4.49
N ILE A 69 6.26 -8.64 -5.50
CA ILE A 69 5.26 -9.12 -6.47
C ILE A 69 5.84 -9.17 -7.88
N SER A 70 6.16 -8.02 -8.48
CA SER A 70 6.38 -7.93 -9.93
C SER A 70 7.85 -7.84 -10.36
N GLY A 71 8.75 -7.42 -9.46
CA GLY A 71 10.16 -7.15 -9.76
C GLY A 71 10.96 -8.39 -10.16
N PRO A 72 12.20 -8.21 -10.63
CA PRO A 72 13.05 -9.32 -11.06
C PRO A 72 13.44 -10.25 -9.89
N GLY A 73 13.69 -9.68 -8.71
CA GLY A 73 14.02 -10.44 -7.49
C GLY A 73 12.81 -10.87 -6.65
N THR A 74 11.60 -10.84 -7.22
CA THR A 74 10.38 -11.22 -6.50
C THR A 74 10.45 -12.69 -6.04
N PRO A 75 10.10 -13.00 -4.77
CA PRO A 75 10.04 -14.38 -4.29
C PRO A 75 8.99 -15.21 -5.04
N LEU A 76 7.99 -14.56 -5.66
CA LEU A 76 6.98 -15.26 -6.45
C LEU A 76 7.55 -15.89 -7.73
N LYS A 77 8.72 -15.47 -8.21
CA LYS A 77 9.42 -16.06 -9.37
C LYS A 77 10.35 -17.21 -8.99
N LEU A 78 10.39 -17.61 -7.71
CA LEU A 78 11.24 -18.71 -7.25
C LEU A 78 10.93 -20.01 -8.00
N PHE A 79 9.65 -20.33 -8.18
CA PHE A 79 9.22 -21.45 -9.03
C PHE A 79 8.94 -20.94 -10.44
N SER A 80 9.87 -21.17 -11.36
CA SER A 80 9.78 -20.71 -12.75
C SER A 80 10.22 -21.81 -13.73
N PRO A 81 9.84 -21.73 -15.01
CA PRO A 81 10.33 -22.69 -16.02
C PRO A 81 11.86 -22.74 -16.10
N ALA A 82 12.52 -21.59 -15.94
CA ALA A 82 13.98 -21.53 -15.90
C ALA A 82 14.54 -22.29 -14.68
N PHE A 83 13.96 -22.11 -13.49
CA PHE A 83 14.32 -22.88 -12.30
C PHE A 83 14.13 -24.38 -12.52
N VAL A 84 13.00 -24.81 -13.06
CA VAL A 84 12.72 -26.24 -13.34
C VAL A 84 13.69 -26.82 -14.38
N SER A 85 14.05 -26.03 -15.40
CA SER A 85 14.93 -26.48 -16.49
C SER A 85 16.34 -26.84 -16.07
N VAL A 86 16.83 -26.28 -14.96
CA VAL A 86 18.18 -26.56 -14.42
C VAL A 86 18.18 -27.66 -13.36
N MET A 87 17.03 -28.23 -13.01
CA MET A 87 16.94 -29.30 -12.02
C MET A 87 17.39 -30.63 -12.60
N THR A 88 18.06 -31.42 -11.76
CA THR A 88 18.42 -32.80 -12.10
C THR A 88 17.20 -33.72 -12.03
N SER A 89 17.27 -34.88 -12.70
CA SER A 89 16.22 -35.91 -12.62
C SER A 89 15.96 -36.36 -11.19
N GLU A 90 16.98 -36.40 -10.34
CA GLU A 90 16.88 -36.76 -8.93
C GLU A 90 16.08 -35.71 -8.14
N GLN A 91 16.38 -34.43 -8.33
CA GLN A 91 15.64 -33.33 -7.69
C GLN A 91 14.19 -33.25 -8.18
N LEU A 92 13.94 -33.51 -9.46
CA LEU A 92 12.57 -33.57 -9.99
C LEU A 92 11.81 -34.77 -9.41
N GLN A 93 12.47 -35.92 -9.25
CA GLN A 93 11.87 -37.09 -8.61
C GLN A 93 11.59 -36.86 -7.13
N GLU A 94 12.41 -36.08 -6.43
CA GLU A 94 12.17 -35.72 -5.02
C GLU A 94 10.95 -34.81 -4.84
N ILE A 95 10.80 -33.80 -5.72
CA ILE A 95 9.75 -32.78 -5.58
C ILE A 95 8.43 -33.20 -6.23
N ALA A 96 8.50 -33.81 -7.41
CA ALA A 96 7.34 -34.14 -8.24
C ALA A 96 7.13 -35.64 -8.44
N GLY A 97 8.03 -36.49 -7.92
CA GLY A 97 7.92 -37.93 -8.06
C GLY A 97 6.84 -38.53 -7.17
N GLU A 98 6.37 -39.71 -7.60
CA GLU A 98 5.47 -40.52 -6.79
C GLU A 98 6.17 -41.04 -5.53
N ASP A 99 5.45 -41.09 -4.41
CA ASP A 99 5.92 -41.77 -3.21
C ASP A 99 6.24 -43.26 -3.49
N PRO A 100 7.32 -43.83 -2.93
CA PRO A 100 7.70 -45.22 -3.21
C PRO A 100 6.60 -46.25 -2.94
N SER A 101 5.70 -46.01 -1.97
CA SER A 101 4.56 -46.88 -1.70
C SER A 101 3.52 -46.83 -2.82
N GLN A 102 3.29 -45.64 -3.41
CA GLN A 102 2.38 -45.46 -4.53
C GLN A 102 2.96 -46.09 -5.80
N ILE A 103 4.27 -45.94 -6.06
CA ILE A 103 4.94 -46.62 -7.19
C ILE A 103 4.75 -48.13 -7.10
N ARG A 104 4.94 -48.73 -5.91
CA ARG A 104 4.72 -50.17 -5.70
C ARG A 104 3.27 -50.57 -5.93
N LYS A 105 2.32 -49.81 -5.39
CA LYS A 105 0.88 -50.06 -5.56
C LYS A 105 0.47 -49.98 -7.03
N ARG A 106 0.95 -48.96 -7.76
CA ARG A 106 0.71 -48.81 -9.20
C ARG A 106 1.23 -50.01 -9.98
N LYS A 107 2.46 -50.46 -9.71
CA LYS A 107 3.04 -51.64 -10.35
C LYS A 107 2.23 -52.93 -10.09
N LEU A 108 1.73 -53.10 -8.86
CA LEU A 108 0.88 -54.25 -8.52
C LEU A 108 -0.45 -54.22 -9.27
N LEU A 109 -1.14 -53.08 -9.27
CA LEU A 109 -2.41 -52.91 -9.99
C LEU A 109 -2.24 -53.08 -11.50
N GLN A 110 -1.14 -52.55 -12.06
CA GLN A 110 -0.86 -52.66 -13.49
C GLN A 110 -0.63 -54.13 -13.91
N LYS A 111 0.01 -54.92 -13.04
CA LYS A 111 0.13 -56.37 -13.23
C LYS A 111 -1.21 -57.09 -13.11
N GLU A 112 -2.01 -56.74 -12.11
CA GLU A 112 -3.35 -57.33 -11.92
C GLU A 112 -4.25 -57.08 -13.13
N ILE A 113 -4.23 -55.85 -13.67
CA ILE A 113 -4.94 -55.51 -14.91
C ILE A 113 -4.45 -56.38 -16.07
N GLU A 114 -3.14 -56.51 -16.27
CA GLU A 114 -2.56 -57.32 -17.35
C GLU A 114 -2.97 -58.82 -17.24
N ASP A 115 -2.94 -59.37 -16.03
CA ASP A 115 -3.31 -60.75 -15.76
C ASP A 115 -4.81 -60.98 -16.00
N LEU A 116 -5.67 -60.05 -15.56
CA LEU A 116 -7.11 -60.09 -15.82
C LEU A 116 -7.44 -59.95 -17.31
N GLU A 117 -6.72 -59.09 -18.05
CA GLU A 117 -6.89 -58.94 -19.50
C GLU A 117 -6.50 -60.20 -20.27
N LYS A 118 -5.42 -60.87 -19.87
CA LYS A 118 -5.04 -62.18 -20.45
C LYS A 118 -6.11 -63.23 -20.17
N GLY A 119 -6.60 -63.30 -18.93
CA GLY A 119 -7.70 -64.20 -18.57
C GLY A 119 -8.96 -63.96 -19.40
N LYS A 120 -9.34 -62.68 -19.60
CA LYS A 120 -10.48 -62.30 -20.44
C LYS A 120 -10.32 -62.76 -21.89
N LYS A 121 -9.13 -62.64 -22.49
CA LYS A 121 -8.85 -63.08 -23.88
C LYS A 121 -8.91 -64.60 -24.07
N ILE A 122 -8.79 -65.38 -23.01
CA ILE A 122 -8.91 -66.85 -23.08
C ILE A 122 -10.39 -67.28 -23.01
N LEU A 123 -11.23 -66.47 -22.34
CA LEU A 123 -12.66 -66.75 -22.13
C LEU A 123 -13.57 -66.31 -23.30
N ILE A 124 -13.06 -65.49 -24.21
CA ILE A 124 -13.75 -65.00 -25.43
C ILE A 124 -13.03 -65.58 -26.64
#